data_AF-A0A8B8CBV9-F1
#
_entry.id   AF-A0A8B8CBV9-F1
#
_cell.length_a   1.000
_cell.length_b   1.000
_cell.length_c   1.000
_cell.angle_alpha   90.00
_cell.angle_beta   90.00
_cell.angle_gamma   90.00
#
_symmetry.space_group_name_H-M   'P 1'
#
loop_
_entity.id
_entity.type
_entity.pdbx_description
1 polymer ?
#
loop_
_entity_poly.entity_id
_entity_poly.type
_entity_poly.pdbx_seq_one_letter_code
_entity_poly.pdbx_strand_id
1 'polypeptide(L)'
;MRRDASDPVLVREGIMKITDGVEWTDDFLNKSSQAYLQLEEMVLTMIDSLFQNSPIAGYFYGSYINDFKKGSVIVLFSIEFKNDTNITHTDESINEAFQGALLNASAFTNLTLDLNSSKIGSLELEPTTSLSTATTREVGVLFQT
;
A
#
# COMPACT_ATOMS: atom_id res chain seq x y z
N MET A 1 -7.22 -15.90 12.96
CA MET A 1 -6.46 -17.09 13.40
C MET A 1 -5.24 -16.58 14.18
N ARG A 2 -4.78 -17.21 15.26
CA ARG A 2 -3.55 -16.77 15.96
C ARG A 2 -2.35 -17.46 15.30
N ARG A 3 -1.41 -16.67 14.75
CA ARG A 3 -0.16 -17.13 14.12
C ARG A 3 0.80 -17.65 15.20
N ASP A 4 1.42 -18.82 14.97
CA ASP A 4 2.62 -19.23 15.71
C ASP A 4 3.86 -18.58 15.06
N ALA A 5 4.85 -18.16 15.85
CA ALA A 5 6.09 -17.57 15.33
C ALA A 5 6.87 -18.52 14.42
N SER A 6 6.62 -19.83 14.54
CA SER A 6 7.28 -20.90 13.79
C SER A 6 6.59 -21.20 12.45
N ASP A 7 5.36 -20.69 12.24
CA ASP A 7 4.60 -20.97 11.02
C ASP A 7 5.25 -20.27 9.81
N PRO A 8 5.46 -20.97 8.70
CA PRO A 8 5.95 -20.34 7.49
C PRO A 8 4.89 -19.36 6.96
N VAL A 9 5.35 -18.18 6.54
CA VAL A 9 4.49 -17.11 6.03
C VAL A 9 4.78 -16.86 4.56
N LEU A 10 3.71 -16.68 3.81
CA LEU A 10 3.75 -16.22 2.43
C LEU A 10 3.46 -14.72 2.44
N VAL A 11 4.45 -13.91 2.10
CA VAL A 11 4.28 -12.45 1.99
C VAL A 11 3.97 -12.09 0.53
N ARG A 12 3.02 -11.19 0.34
CA ARG A 12 2.72 -10.60 -0.96
C ARG A 12 2.67 -9.10 -0.87
N GLU A 13 3.35 -8.44 -1.82
CA GLU A 13 3.30 -7.00 -1.96
C GLU A 13 2.13 -6.59 -2.84
N GLY A 14 1.59 -5.41 -2.56
CA GLY A 14 0.52 -4.81 -3.33
C GLY A 14 0.71 -3.31 -3.49
N ILE A 15 0.05 -2.79 -4.52
CA ILE A 15 -0.11 -1.36 -4.78
C ILE A 15 -1.59 -1.06 -4.75
N MET A 16 -1.94 0.06 -4.13
CA MET A 16 -3.27 0.63 -4.19
C MET A 16 -3.15 2.13 -4.47
N LYS A 17 -3.98 2.65 -5.36
CA LYS A 17 -3.96 4.07 -5.69
C LYS A 17 -5.27 4.71 -5.24
N ILE A 18 -5.16 5.77 -4.45
CA ILE A 18 -6.29 6.54 -3.95
C ILE A 18 -6.49 7.76 -4.84
N THR A 19 -7.67 7.90 -5.44
CA THR A 19 -7.99 8.99 -6.38
C THR A 19 -8.82 10.09 -5.75
N ASP A 20 -9.47 9.84 -4.62
CA ASP A 20 -10.25 10.83 -3.87
C ASP A 20 -10.36 10.45 -2.38
N GLY A 21 -10.68 11.43 -1.54
CA GLY A 21 -10.86 11.27 -0.08
C GLY A 21 -9.62 11.55 0.76
N VAL A 22 -8.44 11.64 0.14
CA VAL A 22 -7.19 12.10 0.78
C VAL A 22 -6.29 12.78 -0.24
N GLU A 23 -5.73 13.93 0.16
CA GLU A 23 -4.76 14.68 -0.63
C GLU A 23 -3.33 14.37 -0.17
N TRP A 24 -2.37 14.43 -1.09
CA TRP A 24 -0.96 14.24 -0.73
C TRP A 24 -0.46 15.36 0.19
N THR A 25 0.20 14.96 1.29
CA THR A 25 1.03 15.83 2.13
C THR A 25 2.40 15.18 2.33
N ASP A 26 3.44 16.00 2.49
CA ASP A 26 4.79 15.49 2.77
C ASP A 26 4.90 14.86 4.16
N ASP A 27 3.91 15.04 5.04
CA ASP A 27 3.80 14.34 6.31
C ASP A 27 3.70 12.80 6.12
N PHE A 28 3.24 12.34 4.96
CA PHE A 28 3.23 10.90 4.62
C PHE A 28 4.64 10.31 4.43
N LEU A 29 5.67 11.14 4.31
CA LEU A 29 7.06 10.67 4.30
C LEU A 29 7.59 10.38 5.70
N ASN A 30 6.89 10.83 6.75
CA ASN A 30 7.24 10.58 8.14
C ASN A 30 6.25 9.59 8.77
N LYS A 31 6.69 8.34 8.97
CA LYS A 31 5.87 7.26 9.55
C LYS A 31 5.35 7.54 10.97
N SER A 32 5.91 8.52 11.66
CA SER A 32 5.46 8.95 13.00
C SER A 32 4.52 10.16 12.98
N SER A 33 4.27 10.75 11.80
CA SER A 33 3.36 11.87 11.68
C SER A 33 1.93 11.42 11.94
N GLN A 34 1.12 12.33 12.48
CA GLN A 34 -0.29 12.05 12.70
C GLN A 34 -1.02 11.74 11.38
N ALA A 35 -0.68 12.44 10.29
CA ALA A 35 -1.29 12.20 8.99
C ALA A 35 -0.96 10.79 8.46
N TYR A 36 0.29 10.34 8.60
CA TYR A 36 0.68 8.98 8.22
C TYR A 36 -0.12 7.93 8.99
N LEU A 37 -0.11 8.03 10.33
CA LEU A 37 -0.76 7.05 11.21
C LEU A 37 -2.26 6.97 10.97
N GLN A 38 -2.94 8.10 10.72
CA GLN A 38 -4.37 8.12 10.41
C GLN A 38 -4.69 7.45 9.08
N LEU A 39 -3.91 7.73 8.03
CA LEU A 39 -4.11 7.08 6.73
C LEU A 39 -3.76 5.60 6.79
N GLU A 40 -2.67 5.25 7.49
CA GLU A 40 -2.27 3.86 7.73
C GLU A 40 -3.40 3.08 8.42
N GLU A 41 -3.93 3.58 9.53
CA GLU A 41 -5.03 2.92 10.25
C GLU A 41 -6.26 2.72 9.36
N MET A 42 -6.64 3.74 8.59
CA MET A 42 -7.79 3.68 7.70
C MET A 42 -7.59 2.63 6.59
N VAL A 43 -6.42 2.63 5.95
CA VAL A 43 -6.13 1.71 4.85
C VAL A 43 -5.97 0.28 5.36
N LEU A 44 -5.29 0.06 6.50
CA LEU A 44 -5.17 -1.27 7.09
C LEU A 44 -6.50 -1.82 7.54
N THR A 45 -7.35 -1.00 8.19
CA THR A 45 -8.70 -1.42 8.60
C THR A 45 -9.51 -1.88 7.39
N MET A 46 -9.42 -1.14 6.28
CA MET A 46 -10.05 -1.52 5.03
C MET A 46 -9.48 -2.83 4.48
N ILE A 47 -8.16 -2.92 4.25
CA ILE A 47 -7.51 -4.12 3.68
C ILE A 47 -7.81 -5.36 4.53
N ASP A 48 -7.64 -5.26 5.84
CA ASP A 48 -7.92 -6.35 6.77
C ASP A 48 -9.39 -6.78 6.70
N SER A 49 -10.33 -5.83 6.66
CA SER A 49 -11.75 -6.14 6.50
C SER A 49 -12.05 -6.82 5.16
N LEU A 50 -11.44 -6.37 4.07
CA LEU A 50 -11.60 -6.96 2.74
C LEU A 50 -11.14 -8.42 2.71
N PHE A 51 -9.96 -8.72 3.25
CA PHE A 51 -9.44 -10.09 3.26
C PHE A 51 -10.14 -10.99 4.26
N GLN A 52 -10.53 -10.49 5.43
CA GLN A 52 -11.32 -11.25 6.41
C GLN A 52 -12.71 -11.66 5.89
N ASN A 53 -13.26 -10.93 4.92
CA ASN A 53 -14.54 -11.24 4.28
C ASN A 53 -14.38 -11.91 2.90
N SER A 54 -13.16 -12.31 2.53
CA SER A 54 -12.87 -12.97 1.25
C SER A 54 -12.88 -14.50 1.37
N PRO A 55 -12.98 -15.24 0.25
CA PRO A 55 -12.85 -16.70 0.25
C PRO A 55 -11.53 -17.23 0.83
N ILE A 56 -10.49 -16.39 0.92
CA ILE A 56 -9.17 -16.77 1.44
C ILE A 56 -8.92 -16.31 2.89
N ALA A 57 -9.95 -15.82 3.58
CA ALA A 57 -9.88 -15.33 4.96
C ALA A 57 -9.24 -16.34 5.95
N GLY A 58 -9.44 -17.64 5.73
CA GLY A 58 -8.87 -18.70 6.56
C GLY A 58 -7.35 -18.76 6.56
N TYR A 59 -6.69 -18.14 5.58
CA TYR A 59 -5.24 -18.13 5.42
C TYR A 59 -4.62 -16.76 5.71
N PHE A 60 -5.44 -15.72 5.86
CA PHE A 60 -4.98 -14.36 6.08
C PHE A 60 -4.47 -14.17 7.53
N TYR A 61 -3.24 -13.67 7.67
CA TYR A 61 -2.65 -13.33 8.97
C TYR A 61 -2.70 -11.83 9.28
N GLY A 62 -2.55 -10.97 8.27
CA GLY A 62 -2.61 -9.52 8.47
C GLY A 62 -2.01 -8.76 7.30
N SER A 63 -2.09 -7.43 7.40
CA SER A 63 -1.46 -6.52 6.45
C SER A 63 -0.63 -5.44 7.18
N TYR A 64 0.27 -4.79 6.44
CA TYR A 64 1.02 -3.63 6.94
C TYR A 64 1.38 -2.69 5.79
N ILE A 65 1.49 -1.39 6.09
CA ILE A 65 1.88 -0.37 5.11
C ILE A 65 3.40 -0.29 5.01
N ASN A 66 3.90 -0.43 3.80
CA ASN A 66 5.32 -0.26 3.50
C ASN A 66 5.65 1.22 3.33
N ASP A 67 4.88 1.95 2.53
CA ASP A 67 5.12 3.35 2.20
C ASP A 67 3.91 4.03 1.56
N PHE A 68 3.92 5.36 1.54
CA PHE A 68 3.04 6.18 0.71
C PHE A 68 3.87 6.97 -0.31
N LYS A 69 3.41 7.03 -1.56
CA LYS A 69 4.09 7.75 -2.64
C LYS A 69 3.17 8.78 -3.30
N LYS A 70 3.78 9.88 -3.76
CA LYS A 70 3.09 10.94 -4.50
C LYS A 70 2.61 10.43 -5.87
N GLY A 71 1.41 10.85 -6.28
CA GLY A 71 0.80 10.45 -7.55
C GLY A 71 -0.65 9.99 -7.42
N SER A 72 -1.51 10.80 -6.77
CA SER A 72 -2.81 10.38 -6.19
C SER A 72 -2.59 9.27 -5.16
N VAL A 73 -2.12 9.68 -3.97
CA VAL A 73 -1.62 8.86 -2.84
C VAL A 73 -1.54 7.36 -3.15
N ILE A 74 -0.35 6.93 -3.57
CA ILE A 74 -0.08 5.53 -3.88
C ILE A 74 0.34 4.83 -2.60
N VAL A 75 -0.43 3.84 -2.19
CA VAL A 75 -0.14 2.99 -1.03
C VAL A 75 0.64 1.77 -1.48
N LEU A 76 1.82 1.57 -0.87
CA LEU A 76 2.57 0.33 -0.94
C LEU A 76 2.31 -0.46 0.33
N PHE A 77 1.86 -1.70 0.20
CA PHE A 77 1.51 -2.53 1.35
C PHE A 77 1.94 -3.97 1.14
N SER A 78 1.97 -4.72 2.22
CA SER A 78 2.21 -6.15 2.22
C SER A 78 1.11 -6.87 2.97
N ILE A 79 0.84 -8.10 2.55
CA ILE A 79 -0.08 -9.02 3.20
C ILE A 79 0.67 -10.30 3.56
N GLU A 80 0.39 -10.80 4.75
CA GLU A 80 0.86 -12.09 5.23
C GLU A 80 -0.26 -13.13 5.11
N PHE A 81 0.06 -14.25 4.46
CA PHE A 81 -0.76 -15.44 4.44
C PHE A 81 -0.04 -16.62 5.09
N LYS A 82 -0.80 -17.58 5.60
CA LYS A 82 -0.28 -18.91 5.94
C LYS A 82 0.35 -19.54 4.71
N ASN A 83 1.62 -19.96 4.82
CA ASN A 83 2.29 -20.73 3.77
C ASN A 83 1.99 -22.22 3.92
N ASP A 84 0.79 -22.64 3.52
CA ASP A 84 0.42 -24.05 3.51
C ASP A 84 0.91 -24.70 2.21
N THR A 85 1.93 -25.56 2.29
CA THR A 85 2.51 -26.21 1.11
C THR A 85 1.54 -27.13 0.36
N ASN A 86 0.37 -27.43 0.96
CA ASN A 86 -0.69 -28.21 0.32
C ASN A 86 -1.68 -27.34 -0.46
N ILE A 87 -1.62 -26.02 -0.30
CA ILE A 87 -2.52 -25.04 -0.92
C ILE A 87 -1.68 -23.91 -1.50
N THR A 88 -1.39 -23.99 -2.79
CA THR A 88 -0.70 -22.92 -3.50
C THR A 88 -1.68 -21.81 -3.84
N HIS A 89 -1.66 -20.71 -3.08
CA HIS A 89 -2.27 -19.46 -3.51
C HIS A 89 -1.33 -18.79 -4.53
N THR A 90 -1.76 -18.75 -5.79
CA THR A 90 -1.06 -18.01 -6.83
C THR A 90 -1.30 -16.52 -6.65
N ASP A 91 -0.38 -15.70 -7.14
CA ASP A 91 -0.55 -14.23 -7.18
C ASP A 91 -1.86 -13.85 -7.88
N GLU A 92 -2.25 -14.60 -8.92
CA GLU A 92 -3.52 -14.44 -9.63
C GLU A 92 -4.72 -14.65 -8.69
N SER A 93 -4.78 -15.76 -7.94
CA SER A 93 -5.91 -16.03 -7.02
C SER A 93 -6.01 -15.01 -5.89
N ILE A 94 -4.88 -14.52 -5.40
CA ILE A 94 -4.83 -13.49 -4.36
C ILE A 94 -5.26 -12.14 -4.93
N ASN A 95 -4.81 -11.81 -6.14
CA ASN A 95 -5.19 -10.59 -6.83
C ASN A 95 -6.68 -10.60 -7.20
N GLU A 96 -7.24 -11.72 -7.66
CA GLU A 96 -8.68 -11.85 -7.91
C GLU A 96 -9.51 -11.61 -6.64
N ALA A 97 -9.11 -12.23 -5.52
CA ALA A 97 -9.76 -12.00 -4.23
C ALA A 97 -9.69 -10.53 -3.81
N PHE A 98 -8.54 -9.89 -4.01
CA PHE A 98 -8.34 -8.48 -3.72
C PHE A 98 -9.21 -7.57 -4.60
N GLN A 99 -9.17 -7.74 -5.92
CA GLN A 99 -9.96 -6.94 -6.86
C GLN A 99 -11.46 -7.09 -6.62
N GLY A 100 -11.92 -8.32 -6.33
CA GLY A 100 -13.32 -8.58 -5.98
C GLY A 100 -13.71 -7.89 -4.66
N ALA A 101 -12.82 -7.87 -3.67
CA ALA A 101 -13.07 -7.21 -2.40
C ALA A 101 -13.06 -5.68 -2.52
N LEU A 102 -12.17 -5.10 -3.34
CA LEU A 102 -12.10 -3.66 -3.56
C LEU A 102 -13.39 -3.04 -4.10
N LEU A 103 -14.23 -3.82 -4.81
CA LEU A 103 -15.57 -3.38 -5.23
C LEU A 103 -16.46 -2.97 -4.05
N ASN A 104 -16.18 -3.47 -2.85
CA ASN A 104 -16.90 -3.19 -1.62
C ASN A 104 -16.10 -2.31 -0.64
N ALA A 105 -14.95 -1.76 -1.06
CA ALA A 105 -14.09 -0.94 -0.21
C ALA A 105 -14.80 0.27 0.38
N SER A 106 -15.73 0.88 -0.36
CA SER A 106 -16.52 2.03 0.07
C SER A 106 -17.45 1.73 1.26
N ALA A 107 -17.68 0.46 1.61
CA ALA A 107 -18.38 0.09 2.84
C ALA A 107 -17.54 0.31 4.11
N PHE A 108 -16.22 0.43 3.97
CA PHE A 108 -15.27 0.52 5.08
C PHE A 108 -14.53 1.86 5.15
N THR A 109 -14.56 2.65 4.07
CA THR A 109 -13.85 3.93 3.99
C THR A 109 -14.56 4.92 3.07
N ASN A 110 -14.24 6.20 3.22
CA ASN A 110 -14.65 7.28 2.32
C ASN A 110 -13.62 7.55 1.20
N LEU A 111 -12.59 6.71 1.06
CA LEU A 111 -11.62 6.80 -0.02
C LEU A 111 -12.17 6.25 -1.33
N THR A 112 -11.85 6.91 -2.44
CA THR A 112 -12.08 6.36 -3.79
C THR A 112 -10.79 5.74 -4.30
N LEU A 113 -10.87 4.50 -4.79
CA LEU A 113 -9.72 3.72 -5.23
C LEU A 113 -9.72 3.55 -6.75
N ASP A 114 -8.54 3.62 -7.36
CA ASP A 114 -8.36 3.24 -8.75
C ASP A 114 -8.16 1.73 -8.85
N LEU A 115 -9.24 1.03 -9.19
CA LEU A 115 -9.26 -0.44 -9.33
C LEU A 115 -8.31 -0.95 -10.43
N ASN A 116 -8.00 -0.15 -11.46
CA ASN A 116 -7.12 -0.58 -12.56
C ASN A 116 -5.65 -0.47 -12.20
N SER A 117 -5.32 0.50 -11.34
CA SER A 117 -3.96 0.73 -10.84
C SER A 117 -3.65 -0.05 -9.55
N SER A 118 -4.66 -0.63 -8.92
CA SER A 118 -4.53 -1.42 -7.68
C SER A 118 -4.36 -2.90 -8.00
N LYS A 119 -3.37 -3.56 -7.39
CA LYS A 119 -3.06 -4.99 -7.63
C LYS A 119 -2.17 -5.58 -6.53
N ILE A 120 -2.18 -6.90 -6.41
CA ILE A 120 -1.23 -7.70 -5.61
C ILE A 120 -0.43 -8.62 -6.53
N GLY A 121 0.84 -8.87 -6.20
CA GLY A 121 1.75 -9.72 -6.97
C GLY A 121 2.90 -8.92 -7.58
N SER A 122 3.62 -9.47 -8.57
CA SER A 122 4.80 -8.82 -9.19
C SER A 122 4.56 -7.34 -9.52
N LEU A 123 5.08 -6.49 -8.63
CA LEU A 123 5.06 -5.05 -8.79
C LEU A 123 6.18 -4.70 -9.75
N GLU A 124 5.84 -4.61 -11.04
CA GLU A 124 6.68 -3.83 -11.96
C GLU A 124 6.58 -2.38 -11.52
N LEU A 125 7.47 -1.98 -10.61
CA LEU A 125 7.66 -0.60 -10.22
C LEU A 125 8.23 0.11 -11.44
N GLU A 126 7.37 0.78 -12.21
CA GLU A 126 7.83 1.79 -13.18
C GLU A 126 8.85 2.70 -12.46
N PRO A 127 10.04 2.92 -13.03
CA PRO A 127 11.10 3.64 -12.35
C PRO A 127 10.61 5.06 -11.99
N THR A 128 10.45 5.33 -10.70
CA THR A 128 10.17 6.67 -10.20
C THR A 128 11.34 7.57 -10.56
N THR A 129 11.13 8.43 -11.55
CA THR A 129 12.05 9.52 -11.89
C THR A 129 12.01 10.51 -10.74
N SER A 130 13.01 10.44 -9.86
CA SER A 130 13.22 11.42 -8.80
C SER A 130 13.61 12.77 -9.42
N LEU A 131 12.68 13.71 -9.51
CA LEU A 131 13.00 15.11 -9.75
C LEU A 131 13.57 15.71 -8.46
N SER A 132 14.89 15.57 -8.28
CA SER A 132 15.63 16.31 -7.27
C SER A 132 15.64 17.79 -7.67
N THR A 133 14.82 18.60 -7.00
CA THR A 133 14.88 20.06 -7.16
C THR A 133 16.02 20.58 -6.28
N ALA A 134 17.18 20.83 -6.88
CA ALA A 134 18.25 21.56 -6.22
C ALA A 134 17.75 22.97 -5.89
N THR A 135 17.52 23.22 -4.60
CA THR A 135 17.20 24.55 -4.07
C THR A 135 18.45 25.43 -4.14
N THR A 136 18.34 26.53 -4.86
CA THR A 136 19.30 27.63 -4.94
C THR A 136 19.62 28.18 -3.54
N ARG A 137 20.92 28.29 -3.23
CA ARG A 137 21.44 29.23 -2.23
C ARG A 137 22.41 30.17 -2.91
N GLU A 138 22.00 31.42 -3.01
CA GLU A 138 22.79 32.59 -3.38
C GLU A 138 23.82 32.90 -2.28
N VAL A 139 25.11 33.03 -2.64
CA VAL A 139 26.06 34.01 -2.05
C VAL A 139 27.08 34.35 -3.15
N GLY A 140 27.17 35.63 -3.50
CA GLY A 140 27.99 36.13 -4.61
C GLY A 140 29.50 36.18 -4.34
N VAL A 141 30.27 36.27 -5.43
CA VAL A 141 31.59 36.92 -5.47
C VAL A 141 31.68 37.68 -6.80
N LEU A 142 31.94 38.99 -6.67
CA LEU A 142 32.28 39.96 -7.72
C LEU A 142 33.49 39.52 -8.55
N PHE A 143 33.56 39.90 -9.83
CA PHE A 143 34.53 40.89 -10.35
C PHE A 143 34.25 41.17 -11.84
N GLN A 144 34.08 42.46 -12.16
CA GLN A 144 34.21 43.01 -13.51
C GLN A 144 35.67 43.32 -13.79
N THR A 145 36.16 43.07 -15.01
CA THR A 145 36.50 44.09 -16.05
C THR A 145 36.97 43.33 -17.29
#